data_AF-A0A090QTL9-F1
#
_entry.id   AF-A0A090QTL9-F1
#
_cell.length_a   1.000
_cell.length_b   1.000
_cell.length_c   1.000
_cell.angle_alpha   90.00
_cell.angle_beta   90.00
_cell.angle_gamma   90.00
#
_symmetry.space_group_name_H-M   'P 1'
#
loop_
_entity.id
_entity.type
_entity.pdbx_description
1 polymer ?
#
loop_
_entity_poly.entity_id
_entity_poly.type
_entity_poly.pdbx_seq_one_letter_code
_entity_poly.pdbx_strand_id
1 'polypeptide(L)'
;MNYQYITFENQVPTVYFSPSRFNAIEIFFNLNRSIDSIKKDQWYYDLSAATGYQFIEDNGRQSTYRLQASLGYKFSDRTALDIYGQQSNIASTTAAGFTFTEVGFRFKWLLSNKPLFETIRVK
;
A
#
# COMPACT_ATOMS: atom_id res chain seq x y z
N MET A 1 -6.95 13.66 -2.49
CA MET A 1 -6.06 14.11 -3.58
C MET A 1 -4.66 14.27 -3.01
N ASN A 2 -3.65 13.89 -3.77
CA ASN A 2 -2.24 14.03 -3.42
C ASN A 2 -1.50 14.70 -4.57
N TYR A 3 -0.54 15.56 -4.24
CA TYR A 3 0.48 16.03 -5.17
C TYR A 3 1.85 15.67 -4.60
N GLN A 4 2.72 15.14 -5.45
CA GLN A 4 4.05 14.68 -5.08
C GLN A 4 5.09 15.36 -5.98
N TYR A 5 6.11 15.95 -5.37
CA TYR A 5 7.29 16.49 -6.05
C TYR A 5 8.54 15.81 -5.49
N ILE A 6 9.35 15.20 -6.34
CA ILE A 6 10.60 14.53 -5.96
C ILE A 6 11.73 15.04 -6.84
N THR A 7 12.87 15.32 -6.22
CA THR A 7 14.12 15.71 -6.88
C THR A 7 15.28 15.08 -6.15
N PHE A 8 16.34 14.75 -6.88
CA PHE A 8 17.57 14.19 -6.33
C PHE A 8 18.76 15.05 -6.76
N GLU A 9 19.63 15.36 -5.80
CA GLU A 9 20.91 16.03 -6.07
C GLU A 9 21.82 15.13 -6.92
N ASN A 10 21.93 13.85 -6.55
CA ASN A 10 22.69 12.85 -7.29
C ASN A 10 21.73 11.86 -7.96
N GLN A 11 21.71 11.82 -9.29
CA GLN A 11 20.92 10.84 -10.04
C GLN A 11 21.75 9.57 -10.31
N VAL A 12 21.25 8.43 -9.84
CA VAL A 12 21.82 7.10 -10.09
C VAL A 12 20.73 6.17 -10.65
N PRO A 13 20.13 6.52 -11.82
CA PRO A 13 18.93 5.87 -12.35
C PRO A 13 19.16 4.40 -12.74
N THR A 14 20.42 3.97 -12.81
CA THR A 14 20.81 2.57 -13.06
C THR A 14 20.58 1.65 -11.86
N VAL A 15 20.49 2.21 -10.63
CA VAL A 15 20.34 1.44 -9.39
C VAL A 15 18.93 1.60 -8.81
N TYR A 16 18.39 2.82 -8.83
CA TYR A 16 17.04 3.10 -8.34
C TYR A 16 16.45 4.36 -8.97
N PHE A 17 15.14 4.53 -8.84
CA PHE A 17 14.42 5.70 -9.34
C PHE A 17 14.91 6.99 -8.68
N SER A 18 15.71 7.79 -9.39
CA SER A 18 16.37 9.00 -8.91
C SER A 18 16.31 10.14 -9.94
N PRO A 19 15.10 10.63 -10.29
CA PRO A 19 14.94 11.66 -11.29
C PRO A 19 15.49 13.01 -10.83
N SER A 20 15.90 13.87 -11.76
CA SER A 20 16.20 15.26 -11.47
C SER A 20 14.92 16.03 -11.11
N ARG A 21 13.80 15.71 -11.79
CA ARG A 21 12.49 16.30 -11.52
C ARG A 21 11.37 15.28 -11.73
N PHE A 22 10.53 15.12 -10.71
CA PHE A 22 9.33 14.30 -10.77
C PHE A 22 8.16 15.05 -10.17
N ASN A 23 7.02 15.01 -10.87
CA ASN A 23 5.75 15.56 -10.40
C ASN A 23 4.67 14.50 -10.58
N ALA A 24 3.81 14.31 -9.59
CA ALA A 24 2.61 13.50 -9.75
C ALA A 24 1.42 14.14 -9.05
N ILE A 25 0.23 13.94 -9.61
CA ILE A 25 -1.04 14.29 -8.98
C ILE A 25 -1.98 13.10 -9.06
N GLU A 26 -2.56 12.72 -7.93
CA GLU A 26 -3.40 11.53 -7.82
C GLU A 26 -4.65 11.78 -6.98
N ILE A 27 -5.73 11.14 -7.36
CA ILE A 27 -6.98 11.09 -6.59
C ILE A 27 -7.13 9.66 -6.07
N PHE A 28 -7.48 9.53 -4.80
CA PHE A 28 -7.58 8.26 -4.10
C PHE A 28 -9.01 8.00 -3.67
N PHE A 29 -9.40 6.74 -3.80
CA PHE A 29 -10.65 6.19 -3.34
C PHE A 29 -10.32 5.00 -2.45
N ASN A 30 -10.90 4.97 -1.25
CA ASN A 30 -10.75 3.85 -0.33
C ASN A 30 -12.14 3.45 0.15
N LEU A 31 -12.40 2.15 0.08
CA LEU A 31 -13.55 1.48 0.65
C LEU A 31 -13.00 0.36 1.51
N ASN A 32 -13.16 0.48 2.83
CA ASN A 32 -12.64 -0.51 3.73
C ASN A 32 -13.63 -0.88 4.84
N ARG A 33 -13.44 -2.09 5.34
CA ARG A 33 -14.03 -2.59 6.55
C ARG A 33 -12.93 -3.26 7.33
N SER A 34 -12.38 -2.57 8.34
CA SER A 34 -11.19 -3.03 9.07
C SER A 34 -11.47 -4.29 9.89
N ILE A 35 -10.48 -5.19 9.96
CA ILE A 35 -10.46 -6.37 10.84
C ILE A 35 -10.67 -6.01 12.32
N ASP A 36 -10.23 -4.82 12.74
CA ASP A 36 -10.33 -4.36 14.14
C ASP A 36 -11.75 -3.85 14.46
N SER A 37 -12.53 -3.49 13.45
CA SER A 37 -13.90 -2.99 13.59
C SER A 37 -14.98 -4.08 13.56
N ILE A 38 -14.60 -5.33 13.28
CA ILE A 38 -15.53 -6.45 13.10
C ILE A 38 -15.45 -7.48 14.23
N LYS A 39 -16.56 -8.18 14.47
CA LYS A 39 -16.62 -9.30 15.41
C LYS A 39 -16.07 -10.57 14.77
N LYS A 40 -15.90 -11.62 15.58
CA LYS A 40 -15.65 -12.98 15.06
C LYS A 40 -16.74 -13.39 14.05
N ASP A 41 -16.37 -14.30 13.17
CA ASP A 41 -17.22 -14.89 12.13
C ASP A 41 -17.73 -13.87 11.10
N GLN A 42 -16.90 -12.87 10.77
CA GLN A 42 -17.24 -11.81 9.82
C GLN A 42 -16.16 -11.59 8.77
N TRP A 43 -16.61 -11.17 7.58
CA TRP A 43 -15.75 -10.73 6.50
C TRP A 43 -15.25 -9.31 6.71
N TYR A 44 -13.99 -9.09 6.37
CA TYR A 44 -13.37 -7.78 6.25
C TYR A 44 -12.77 -7.64 4.85
N TYR A 45 -12.64 -6.41 4.39
CA TYR A 45 -12.11 -6.11 3.07
C TYR A 45 -11.45 -4.74 3.06
N ASP A 46 -10.52 -4.55 2.15
CA ASP A 46 -9.99 -3.24 1.80
C ASP A 46 -9.92 -3.16 0.28
N LEU A 47 -10.50 -2.11 -0.30
CA LEU A 47 -10.40 -1.78 -1.70
C LEU A 47 -9.91 -0.35 -1.80
N SER A 48 -8.70 -0.19 -2.32
CA SER A 48 -8.04 1.08 -2.52
C SER A 48 -7.72 1.24 -4.00
N ALA A 49 -8.13 2.37 -4.57
CA ALA A 49 -7.83 2.74 -5.94
C ALA A 49 -7.30 4.17 -6.01
N ALA A 50 -6.34 4.42 -6.88
CA ALA A 50 -5.89 5.76 -7.21
C ALA A 50 -5.73 5.90 -8.72
N THR A 51 -5.98 7.09 -9.23
CA THR A 51 -5.67 7.46 -10.62
C THR A 51 -5.15 8.88 -10.68
N GLY A 52 -4.33 9.17 -11.68
CA GLY A 52 -3.66 10.44 -11.77
C GLY A 52 -2.76 10.58 -12.97
N TYR A 53 -1.86 11.55 -12.87
CA TYR A 53 -0.84 11.81 -13.87
C TYR A 53 0.52 11.97 -13.20
N GLN A 54 1.56 11.52 -13.89
CA GLN A 54 2.96 11.76 -13.52
C GLN A 54 3.73 12.39 -14.68
N PHE A 55 4.73 13.18 -14.32
CA PHE A 55 5.69 13.83 -15.20
C PHE A 55 7.08 13.53 -14.67
N ILE A 56 7.93 12.96 -15.52
CA ILE A 56 9.28 12.50 -15.18
C ILE A 56 10.24 13.24 -16.11
N GLU A 57 11.16 14.03 -15.57
CA GLU A 57 12.03 14.92 -16.32
C GLU A 57 11.25 15.90 -17.22
N ASP A 58 11.65 16.00 -18.50
CA ASP A 58 10.98 16.75 -19.56
C ASP A 58 10.06 15.85 -20.43
N ASN A 59 9.78 14.62 -19.98
CA ASN A 59 8.91 13.72 -20.72
C ASN A 59 7.44 14.17 -20.67
N GLY A 60 6.68 13.72 -21.66
CA GLY A 60 5.24 13.94 -21.72
C GLY A 60 4.47 13.31 -20.56
N ARG A 61 3.23 13.79 -20.36
CA ARG A 61 2.30 13.31 -19.34
C ARG A 61 2.08 11.79 -19.43
N GLN A 62 2.28 11.08 -18.32
CA GLN A 62 1.97 9.66 -18.19
C GLN A 62 0.79 9.45 -17.24
N SER A 63 -0.13 8.55 -17.58
CA SER A 63 -1.26 8.18 -16.71
C SER A 63 -0.79 7.25 -15.60
N THR A 64 -1.24 7.49 -14.37
CA THR A 64 -0.98 6.63 -13.23
C THR A 64 -2.25 5.96 -12.74
N TYR A 65 -2.09 4.72 -12.27
CA TYR A 65 -3.09 4.02 -11.48
C TYR A 65 -2.44 3.23 -10.37
N ARG A 66 -3.18 3.07 -9.28
CA ARG A 66 -2.88 2.13 -8.21
C ARG A 66 -4.17 1.39 -7.88
N LEU A 67 -4.09 0.08 -7.80
CA LEU A 67 -5.18 -0.77 -7.35
C LEU A 67 -4.63 -1.66 -6.25
N GLN A 68 -5.32 -1.70 -5.12
CA GLN A 68 -5.03 -2.62 -4.02
C GLN A 68 -6.37 -3.16 -3.52
N ALA A 69 -6.44 -4.47 -3.37
CA ALA A 69 -7.62 -5.15 -2.88
C ALA A 69 -7.21 -6.23 -1.88
N SER A 70 -7.98 -6.39 -0.82
CA SER A 70 -7.88 -7.53 0.09
C SER A 70 -9.25 -7.97 0.54
N LEU A 71 -9.41 -9.27 0.71
CA LEU A 71 -10.62 -9.90 1.23
C LEU A 71 -10.21 -10.95 2.25
N GLY A 72 -10.79 -10.85 3.44
CA GLY A 72 -10.47 -11.74 4.53
C GLY A 72 -11.65 -12.10 5.41
N TYR A 73 -11.43 -13.12 6.21
CA TYR A 73 -12.40 -13.64 7.17
C TYR A 73 -11.76 -13.72 8.57
N LYS A 74 -12.47 -13.19 9.57
CA LYS A 74 -12.05 -13.20 10.97
C LYS A 74 -12.70 -14.39 11.68
N PHE A 75 -11.95 -15.47 11.88
CA PHE A 75 -12.46 -16.66 12.58
C PHE A 75 -12.64 -16.43 14.09
N SER A 76 -11.76 -15.61 14.69
CA SER A 76 -11.85 -15.23 16.10
C SER A 76 -11.17 -13.88 16.33
N ASP A 77 -11.22 -13.35 17.55
CA ASP A 77 -10.43 -12.16 17.90
C ASP A 77 -8.93 -12.37 17.81
N ARG A 78 -8.48 -13.61 17.62
CA ARG A 78 -7.08 -14.02 17.64
C ARG A 78 -6.60 -14.59 16.31
N THR A 79 -7.51 -15.00 15.44
CA THR A 79 -7.20 -15.70 14.19
C THR A 79 -7.99 -15.13 13.03
N ALA A 80 -7.29 -14.79 11.96
CA ALA A 80 -7.89 -14.31 10.72
C ALA A 80 -7.05 -14.70 9.52
N LEU A 81 -7.69 -14.69 8.36
CA LEU A 81 -7.07 -15.02 7.09
C LEU A 81 -7.51 -14.05 6.02
N ASP A 82 -6.62 -13.70 5.12
CA ASP A 82 -6.96 -12.94 3.92
C ASP A 82 -6.09 -13.28 2.72
N ILE A 83 -6.64 -12.99 1.55
CA ILE A 83 -5.90 -12.86 0.31
C ILE A 83 -5.85 -11.39 -0.05
N TYR A 84 -4.74 -10.97 -0.65
CA TYR A 84 -4.56 -9.60 -1.08
C TYR A 84 -3.82 -9.55 -2.41
N GLY A 85 -4.03 -8.46 -3.12
CA GLY A 85 -3.31 -8.15 -4.33
C GLY A 85 -3.21 -6.65 -4.54
N GLN A 86 -2.15 -6.23 -5.21
CA GLN A 86 -1.94 -4.85 -5.58
C GLN A 86 -1.20 -4.73 -6.91
N GLN A 87 -1.56 -3.70 -7.67
CA GLN A 87 -0.93 -3.37 -8.94
C GLN A 87 -0.79 -1.85 -9.06
N SER A 88 0.36 -1.38 -9.51
CA SER A 88 0.68 0.04 -9.62
C SER A 88 1.64 0.28 -10.78
N ASN A 89 1.53 1.41 -11.47
CA ASN A 89 2.45 1.81 -12.55
C ASN A 89 3.15 3.17 -12.29
N ILE A 90 3.04 3.71 -11.07
CA ILE A 90 3.68 4.98 -10.73
C ILE A 90 5.19 4.81 -10.53
N ALA A 91 5.96 5.63 -11.23
CA ALA A 91 7.40 5.50 -11.31
C ALA A 91 8.09 5.67 -9.95
N SER A 92 7.51 6.45 -9.03
CA SER A 92 8.02 6.63 -7.67
C SER A 92 8.03 5.36 -6.83
N THR A 93 7.29 4.31 -7.22
CA THR A 93 7.30 3.00 -6.54
C THR A 93 7.78 1.86 -7.44
N THR A 94 7.66 1.99 -8.77
CA THR A 94 7.89 0.89 -9.71
C THR A 94 9.09 1.09 -10.64
N ALA A 95 9.70 2.28 -10.65
CA ALA A 95 10.54 2.81 -11.72
C ALA A 95 9.78 3.12 -13.02
N ALA A 96 10.30 4.08 -13.80
CA ALA A 96 9.63 4.58 -14.99
C ALA A 96 9.40 3.48 -16.04
N GLY A 97 8.15 3.34 -16.51
CA GLY A 97 7.78 2.36 -17.53
C GLY A 97 7.48 0.95 -17.01
N PHE A 98 7.61 0.71 -15.70
CA PHE A 98 7.33 -0.60 -15.10
C PHE A 98 5.99 -0.61 -14.35
N THR A 99 5.39 -1.79 -14.28
CA THR A 99 4.20 -2.07 -13.47
C THR A 99 4.58 -3.05 -12.37
N PHE A 100 4.37 -2.66 -11.12
CA PHE A 100 4.52 -3.53 -9.95
C PHE A 100 3.22 -4.29 -9.76
N THR A 101 3.31 -5.61 -9.53
CA THR A 101 2.18 -6.47 -9.20
C THR A 101 2.59 -7.40 -8.06
N GLU A 102 1.79 -7.46 -7.02
CA GLU A 102 1.98 -8.35 -5.88
C GLU A 102 0.65 -9.03 -5.56
N VAL A 103 0.72 -10.33 -5.28
CA VAL A 103 -0.42 -11.12 -4.82
C VAL A 103 0.08 -11.97 -3.67
N GLY A 104 -0.70 -12.08 -2.62
CA GLY A 104 -0.31 -12.82 -1.45
C GLY A 104 -1.48 -13.29 -0.60
N PHE A 105 -1.10 -14.02 0.43
CA PHE A 105 -1.97 -14.60 1.43
C PHE A 105 -1.40 -14.25 2.81
N ARG A 106 -2.28 -13.89 3.75
CA ARG A 106 -1.88 -13.56 5.12
C ARG A 106 -2.69 -14.37 6.11
N PHE A 107 -1.99 -14.96 7.07
CA PHE A 107 -2.58 -15.63 8.22
C PHE A 107 -2.14 -14.90 9.50
N LYS A 108 -3.10 -14.39 10.25
CA LYS A 108 -2.88 -13.73 11.54
C LYS A 108 -3.24 -14.71 12.65
N TRP A 109 -2.32 -14.94 13.58
CA TRP A 109 -2.57 -15.73 14.79
C TRP A 109 -1.89 -15.11 16.01
N LEU A 110 -2.68 -14.76 17.02
CA LEU A 110 -2.17 -14.37 18.34
C LEU A 110 -1.92 -15.63 19.17
N LEU A 111 -0.67 -15.88 19.56
CA LEU A 111 -0.22 -17.12 20.21
C LEU A 111 -0.77 -17.31 21.64
N SER A 112 -0.77 -16.27 22.48
CA SER A 112 -1.13 -16.38 23.92
C SER A 112 -2.31 -15.49 24.33
N ASN A 113 -3.23 -16.04 25.14
CA ASN A 113 -4.39 -15.32 25.67
C ASN A 113 -4.04 -14.05 26.46
N LYS A 114 -2.81 -13.98 26.98
CA LYS A 114 -2.24 -12.83 27.68
C LYS A 114 -0.97 -12.36 26.97
N PRO A 115 -0.61 -11.07 27.06
CA PRO A 115 0.68 -10.60 26.57
C PRO A 115 1.81 -11.40 27.23
N LEU A 116 2.82 -11.79 26.44
CA LEU A 116 3.99 -12.53 26.95
C LEU A 116 4.96 -11.62 27.70
N PHE A 117 4.87 -10.30 27.48
CA PHE A 117 5.69 -9.29 28.13
C PHE A 117 4.79 -8.22 28.75
N GLU A 118 5.02 -7.91 30.02
CA GLU A 118 4.36 -6.79 30.69
C GLU A 118 5.13 -5.51 30.37
N THR A 119 4.40 -4.46 30.00
CA THR A 119 5.00 -3.13 29.81
C THR A 119 5.34 -2.56 31.18
N ILE A 120 6.63 -2.33 31.46
CA ILE A 120 7.05 -1.60 32.66
C ILE A 120 6.56 -0.16 32.50
N ARG A 121 5.51 0.21 33.25
CA ARG A 121 5.14 1.62 33.39
C ARG A 121 6.12 2.26 34.37
N VAL A 122 7.05 3.05 33.84
CA VAL A 122 7.85 3.96 34.66
C VAL A 122 6.89 5.03 35.19
N LYS A 123 6.82 5.16 36.52
CA LYS A 123 6.04 6.18 37.22
C LYS A 123 6.67 7.56 37.07
#